data_AF-A0A183NF92-F1
#
_entry.id   AF-A0A183NF92-F1
#
_cell.length_a   1.000
_cell.length_b   1.000
_cell.length_c   1.000
_cell.angle_alpha   90.00
_cell.angle_beta   90.00
_cell.angle_gamma   90.00
#
_symmetry.space_group_name_H-M   'P 1'
#
loop_
_entity.id
_entity.type
_entity.pdbx_description
1 polymer ?
#
loop_
_entity_poly.entity_id
_entity_poly.type
_entity_poly.pdbx_seq_one_letter_code
_entity_poly.pdbx_strand_id
1 'polypeptide(L)'
;MHSSILKEQMTYEPIVLGRLNDALKQITHTLNIYYDHHESNYNELTNEKYNKLLADAYDCRGIIYLQLGRFQYAIDDLTNSIRLNRYSTKYLIDRGVAYFCNHQLMPAMIDFKINIDQLIGMQWLPVRDAVNSCDVQP
;
A
#
# COMPACT_ATOMS: atom_id res chain seq x y z
N MET A 1 1.80 -12.90 -34.79
CA MET A 1 0.96 -11.72 -34.50
C MET A 1 0.44 -11.72 -33.05
N HIS A 2 1.25 -12.10 -32.04
CA HIS A 2 0.80 -12.21 -30.64
C HIS A 2 1.71 -11.45 -29.64
N SER A 3 2.47 -10.46 -30.13
CA SER A 3 3.43 -9.68 -29.31
C SER A 3 2.94 -8.27 -28.96
N SER A 4 1.78 -7.84 -29.44
CA SER A 4 1.37 -6.42 -29.41
C SER A 4 0.42 -6.06 -28.27
N ILE A 5 0.00 -7.02 -27.43
CA ILE A 5 -1.05 -6.81 -26.40
C ILE A 5 -0.45 -6.76 -24.97
N LEU A 6 0.83 -7.09 -24.78
CA LEU A 6 1.45 -7.18 -23.44
C LEU A 6 2.50 -6.09 -23.14
N LYS A 7 2.54 -4.99 -23.91
CA LYS A 7 3.50 -3.89 -23.71
C LYS A 7 2.85 -2.52 -23.53
N GLU A 8 1.67 -2.45 -22.92
CA GLU A 8 1.24 -1.20 -22.29
C GLU A 8 1.91 -1.09 -20.91
N GLN A 9 3.24 -1.02 -20.90
CA GLN A 9 3.93 -0.41 -19.77
C GLN A 9 3.57 1.07 -19.81
N MET A 10 3.22 1.63 -18.66
CA MET A 10 2.87 3.05 -18.51
C MET A 10 4.09 3.90 -18.96
N THR A 11 4.07 4.32 -20.21
CA THR A 11 5.17 5.04 -20.84
C THR A 11 4.97 6.52 -20.50
N TYR A 12 5.70 6.98 -19.49
CA TYR A 12 5.73 8.40 -19.18
C TYR A 12 6.63 9.15 -20.16
N GLU A 13 6.21 10.37 -20.49
CA GLU A 13 7.09 11.36 -21.10
C GLU A 13 8.36 11.52 -20.24
N PRO A 14 9.57 11.67 -20.84
CA PRO A 14 10.83 11.74 -20.10
C PRO A 14 10.86 12.80 -18.99
N ILE A 15 10.15 13.92 -19.18
CA ILE A 15 10.01 14.99 -18.20
C ILE A 15 9.26 14.51 -16.95
N VAL A 16 8.17 13.77 -17.15
CA VAL A 16 7.36 13.22 -16.04
C VAL A 16 8.16 12.16 -15.29
N LEU A 17 8.85 11.28 -16.03
CA LEU A 17 9.72 10.28 -15.43
C LEU A 17 10.86 10.91 -14.60
N GLY A 18 11.46 12.00 -15.08
CA GLY A 18 12.47 12.76 -14.33
C GLY A 18 11.91 13.30 -13.01
N ARG A 19 10.74 13.96 -13.06
CA ARG A 19 10.07 14.50 -11.86
C ARG A 19 9.72 13.42 -10.85
N LEU A 20 9.27 12.24 -11.30
CA LEU A 20 8.95 11.12 -10.40
C LEU A 20 10.20 10.57 -9.70
N ASN A 21 11.32 10.46 -10.42
CA ASN A 21 12.58 10.03 -9.82
C ASN A 21 13.13 11.06 -8.83
N ASP A 22 13.00 12.35 -9.13
CA ASP A 22 13.40 13.43 -8.21
C ASP A 22 12.54 13.43 -6.95
N ALA A 23 11.21 13.28 -7.09
CA ALA A 23 10.29 13.15 -5.98
C ALA A 23 10.62 11.91 -5.12
N LEU A 24 10.91 10.77 -5.76
CA LEU A 24 11.31 9.54 -5.08
C LEU A 24 12.59 9.74 -4.25
N LYS A 25 13.57 10.45 -4.81
CA LYS A 25 14.83 10.75 -4.11
C LYS A 25 14.58 11.64 -2.89
N GLN A 26 13.80 12.70 -3.05
CA GLN A 26 13.45 13.62 -1.96
C GLN A 26 12.72 12.90 -0.84
N ILE A 27 11.64 12.17 -1.14
CA ILE A 27 10.84 11.50 -0.11
C ILE A 27 11.64 10.41 0.62
N THR A 28 12.52 9.70 -0.08
CA THR A 28 13.41 8.70 0.53
C THR A 28 14.40 9.34 1.49
N HIS A 29 15.01 10.46 1.09
CA HIS A 29 15.93 11.20 1.95
C HIS A 29 15.23 11.72 3.19
N THR A 30 14.05 12.30 3.02
CA THR A 30 13.21 12.79 4.13
C THR A 30 12.85 11.66 5.08
N LEU A 31 12.38 10.51 4.58
CA LEU A 31 12.05 9.34 5.41
C LEU A 31 13.24 8.91 6.28
N ASN A 32 14.45 8.82 5.71
CA ASN A 32 15.64 8.42 6.47
C ASN A 32 15.95 9.40 7.62
N ILE A 33 15.91 10.71 7.34
CA ILE A 33 16.13 11.74 8.38
C ILE A 33 15.08 11.62 9.49
N TYR A 34 13.82 11.42 9.13
CA TYR A 34 12.75 11.27 10.11
C TYR A 34 12.95 10.04 10.99
N TYR A 35 13.38 8.92 10.40
CA TYR A 35 13.71 7.69 11.15
C TYR A 35 14.83 7.90 12.15
N ASP A 36 15.95 8.46 11.72
CA ASP A 36 17.14 8.68 12.55
C ASP A 36 16.82 9.62 13.73
N HIS A 37 16.03 10.67 13.47
CA HIS A 37 15.67 11.66 14.48
C HIS A 37 14.67 11.11 15.50
N HIS A 38 13.75 10.23 15.10
CA HIS A 38 12.74 9.68 16.01
C HIS A 38 13.27 8.62 16.97
N GLU A 39 14.24 7.80 16.55
CA GLU A 39 14.90 6.83 17.44
C GLU A 39 15.55 7.54 18.65
N SER A 40 16.00 8.77 18.45
CA SER A 40 16.67 9.58 19.48
C SER A 40 15.72 10.24 20.49
N ASN A 41 14.41 10.35 20.21
CA ASN A 41 13.48 11.18 20.99
C ASN A 41 12.12 10.48 21.20
N TYR A 42 12.12 9.44 22.02
CA TYR A 42 10.97 8.55 22.23
C TYR A 42 10.03 9.04 23.35
N ASN A 43 8.80 9.47 23.01
CA ASN A 43 7.70 9.65 23.97
C ASN A 43 6.35 9.25 23.34
N GLU A 44 5.39 8.77 24.16
CA GLU A 44 4.17 8.10 23.68
C GLU A 44 3.19 9.01 22.89
N LEU A 45 3.01 10.26 23.32
CA LEU A 45 2.06 11.21 22.68
C LEU A 45 2.57 11.75 21.34
N THR A 46 3.89 11.95 21.20
CA THR A 46 4.48 12.30 19.90
C THR A 46 4.55 11.10 18.96
N ASN A 47 4.56 9.88 19.50
CA ASN A 47 4.62 8.64 18.73
C ASN A 47 3.38 8.44 17.83
N GLU A 48 2.15 8.70 18.32
CA GLU A 48 0.95 8.51 17.50
C GLU A 48 0.90 9.47 16.30
N LYS A 49 1.10 10.77 16.55
CA LYS A 49 1.15 11.78 15.49
C LYS A 49 2.28 11.49 14.50
N TYR A 50 3.43 11.04 14.99
CA TYR A 50 4.56 10.67 14.16
C TYR A 50 4.27 9.44 13.31
N ASN A 51 3.76 8.36 13.90
CA ASN A 51 3.42 7.14 13.16
C ASN A 51 2.44 7.42 12.04
N LYS A 52 1.48 8.34 12.25
CA LYS A 52 0.59 8.79 11.19
C LYS A 52 1.36 9.49 10.06
N LEU A 53 2.21 10.47 10.38
CA LEU A 53 3.00 11.19 9.37
C LEU A 53 3.95 10.26 8.60
N LEU A 54 4.57 9.32 9.31
CA LEU A 54 5.45 8.32 8.75
C LEU A 54 4.68 7.36 7.83
N ALA A 55 3.47 6.94 8.24
CA ALA A 55 2.57 6.15 7.40
C ALA A 55 2.19 6.89 6.11
N ASP A 56 1.84 8.18 6.20
CA ASP A 56 1.52 9.02 5.05
C ASP A 56 2.72 9.17 4.09
N ALA A 57 3.94 9.32 4.64
CA ALA A 57 5.15 9.42 3.84
C ALA A 57 5.48 8.11 3.10
N TYR A 58 5.31 6.95 3.76
CA TYR A 58 5.42 5.65 3.10
C TYR A 58 4.39 5.47 1.99
N ASP A 59 3.16 5.89 2.24
CA ASP A 59 2.08 5.79 1.28
C ASP A 59 2.36 6.63 0.03
N CYS A 60 2.82 7.87 0.23
CA CYS A 60 3.23 8.75 -0.87
C CYS A 60 4.39 8.15 -1.68
N ARG A 61 5.39 7.52 -1.03
CA ARG A 61 6.49 6.84 -1.73
C ARG A 61 5.99 5.60 -2.48
N GLY A 62 5.06 4.85 -1.90
CA GLY A 62 4.38 3.73 -2.54
C GLY A 62 3.63 4.12 -3.80
N ILE A 63 2.92 5.26 -3.79
CA ILE A 63 2.24 5.82 -4.98
C ILE A 63 3.24 6.21 -6.07
N ILE A 64 4.38 6.80 -5.71
CA ILE A 64 5.44 7.11 -6.69
C ILE A 64 5.99 5.81 -7.29
N TYR A 65 6.18 4.77 -6.48
CA TYR A 65 6.58 3.45 -6.98
C TYR A 65 5.54 2.81 -7.90
N LEU A 66 4.24 2.93 -7.58
CA LEU A 66 3.15 2.50 -8.46
C LEU A 66 3.23 3.18 -9.82
N GLN A 67 3.41 4.50 -9.82
CA GLN A 67 3.59 5.27 -11.04
C GLN A 67 4.82 4.76 -11.80
N LEU A 68 5.96 4.58 -11.15
CA LEU A 68 7.17 4.07 -11.79
C LEU A 68 7.10 2.59 -12.25
N GLY A 69 5.97 1.90 -12.07
CA GLY A 69 5.82 0.48 -12.41
C GLY A 69 6.56 -0.47 -11.45
N ARG A 70 7.00 0.04 -10.31
CA ARG A 70 7.81 -0.67 -9.30
C ARG A 70 6.90 -1.27 -8.22
N PHE A 71 6.03 -2.19 -8.63
CA PHE A 71 4.90 -2.62 -7.80
C PHE A 71 5.29 -3.30 -6.49
N GLN A 72 6.36 -4.11 -6.46
CA GLN A 72 6.79 -4.76 -5.21
C GLN A 72 7.24 -3.73 -4.17
N TYR A 73 8.02 -2.72 -4.58
CA TYR A 73 8.43 -1.64 -3.68
C TYR A 73 7.23 -0.83 -3.17
N ALA A 74 6.21 -0.64 -4.01
CA ALA A 74 4.96 -0.01 -3.57
C ALA A 74 4.24 -0.84 -2.50
N ILE A 75 4.11 -2.15 -2.72
CA ILE A 75 3.48 -3.09 -1.76
C ILE A 75 4.20 -3.04 -0.41
N ASP A 76 5.54 -3.03 -0.42
CA ASP A 76 6.34 -3.03 0.81
C ASP A 76 6.15 -1.72 1.60
N ASP A 77 6.17 -0.58 0.92
CA ASP A 77 5.93 0.73 1.54
C ASP A 77 4.51 0.85 2.10
N LEU A 78 3.50 0.45 1.32
CA LEU A 78 2.10 0.52 1.74
C LEU A 78 1.80 -0.45 2.89
N THR A 79 2.50 -1.58 2.95
CA THR A 79 2.44 -2.49 4.11
C THR A 79 3.01 -1.82 5.36
N ASN A 80 4.07 -1.02 5.24
CA ASN A 80 4.56 -0.22 6.36
C ASN A 80 3.55 0.87 6.79
N SER A 81 2.88 1.54 5.85
CA SER A 81 1.80 2.49 6.17
C SER A 81 0.68 1.85 6.98
N ILE A 82 0.21 0.66 6.58
CA ILE A 82 -0.83 -0.08 7.29
C ILE A 82 -0.35 -0.53 8.68
N ARG A 83 0.91 -0.94 8.82
CA ARG A 83 1.48 -1.32 10.12
C ARG A 83 1.50 -0.14 11.09
N LEU A 84 1.80 1.05 10.61
CA LEU A 84 1.89 2.28 11.41
C LEU A 84 0.52 2.88 11.73
N ASN A 85 -0.44 2.80 10.80
CA ASN A 85 -1.82 3.21 11.03
C ASN A 85 -2.81 2.28 10.30
N ARG A 86 -3.26 1.28 11.05
CA ARG A 86 -4.10 0.16 10.59
C ARG A 86 -5.55 0.51 10.24
N TYR A 87 -6.02 1.70 10.63
CA TYR A 87 -7.42 2.11 10.47
C TYR A 87 -7.63 3.01 9.25
N SER A 88 -6.56 3.37 8.55
CA SER A 88 -6.67 4.16 7.33
C SER A 88 -7.09 3.27 6.17
N THR A 89 -8.33 3.47 5.72
CA THR A 89 -8.90 2.83 4.53
C THR A 89 -8.11 3.17 3.28
N LYS A 90 -7.49 4.36 3.23
CA LYS A 90 -6.66 4.83 2.12
C LYS A 90 -5.53 3.83 1.78
N TYR A 91 -4.74 3.42 2.77
CA TYR A 91 -3.57 2.58 2.52
C TYR A 91 -3.93 1.18 2.02
N LEU A 92 -5.09 0.65 2.43
CA LEU A 92 -5.62 -0.61 1.92
C LEU A 92 -6.03 -0.51 0.45
N ILE A 93 -6.62 0.63 0.03
CA ILE A 93 -6.94 0.86 -1.38
C ILE A 93 -5.66 0.92 -2.20
N ASP A 94 -4.69 1.74 -1.78
CA ASP A 94 -3.46 1.93 -2.53
C ASP A 94 -2.66 0.62 -2.62
N ARG A 95 -2.63 -0.20 -1.54
CA ARG A 95 -1.98 -1.52 -1.59
C ARG A 95 -2.75 -2.52 -2.44
N GLY A 96 -4.08 -2.49 -2.39
CA GLY A 96 -4.94 -3.29 -3.27
C GLY A 96 -4.68 -2.98 -4.75
N VAL A 97 -4.51 -1.70 -5.10
CA VAL A 97 -4.10 -1.27 -6.45
C VAL A 97 -2.71 -1.78 -6.79
N ALA A 98 -1.75 -1.68 -5.86
CA ALA A 98 -0.39 -2.20 -6.08
C ALA A 98 -0.36 -3.71 -6.30
N TYR A 99 -1.14 -4.48 -5.54
CA TYR A 99 -1.31 -5.90 -5.75
C TYR A 99 -1.96 -6.21 -7.11
N PHE A 100 -3.00 -5.47 -7.49
CA PHE A 100 -3.65 -5.61 -8.78
C PHE A 100 -2.69 -5.37 -9.95
N CYS A 101 -1.93 -4.28 -9.91
CA CYS A 101 -0.91 -3.97 -10.92
C CYS A 101 0.23 -5.00 -10.94
N ASN A 102 0.55 -5.62 -9.80
CA ASN A 102 1.52 -6.70 -9.70
C ASN A 102 0.93 -8.09 -10.06
N HIS A 103 -0.28 -8.15 -10.63
CA HIS A 103 -1.00 -9.39 -10.99
C HIS A 103 -1.33 -10.31 -9.80
N GLN A 104 -1.30 -9.78 -8.57
CA GLN A 104 -1.65 -10.49 -7.34
C GLN A 104 -3.13 -10.25 -6.98
N LEU A 105 -4.03 -10.89 -7.74
CA LEU A 105 -5.48 -10.65 -7.65
C LEU A 105 -6.08 -11.03 -6.30
N MET A 106 -5.65 -12.15 -5.71
CA MET A 106 -6.18 -12.62 -4.42
C MET A 106 -5.86 -11.63 -3.27
N PRO A 107 -4.60 -11.20 -3.07
CA PRO A 107 -4.28 -10.15 -2.10
C PRO A 107 -5.03 -8.83 -2.36
N ALA A 108 -5.15 -8.40 -3.62
CA ALA A 108 -5.90 -7.18 -3.97
C ALA A 108 -7.37 -7.26 -3.54
N MET A 109 -8.04 -8.38 -3.85
CA MET A 109 -9.44 -8.60 -3.47
C MET A 109 -9.63 -8.60 -1.95
N ILE A 110 -8.69 -9.18 -1.19
CA ILE A 110 -8.73 -9.18 0.27
C ILE A 110 -8.62 -7.75 0.82
N ASP A 111 -7.66 -6.95 0.32
CA ASP A 111 -7.49 -5.57 0.78
C ASP A 111 -8.74 -4.71 0.48
N PHE A 112 -9.34 -4.84 -0.71
CA PHE A 112 -10.58 -4.14 -1.04
C PHE A 112 -11.75 -4.59 -0.17
N LYS A 113 -11.83 -5.88 0.15
CA LYS A 113 -12.86 -6.39 1.06
C LYS A 113 -12.72 -5.80 2.46
N ILE A 114 -11.52 -5.83 3.02
CA ILE A 114 -11.24 -5.26 4.36
C ILE A 114 -11.59 -3.76 4.38
N ASN A 115 -11.25 -3.03 3.31
CA ASN A 115 -11.59 -1.62 3.17
C ASN A 115 -13.10 -1.37 3.27
N ILE A 116 -13.90 -2.13 2.51
CA ILE A 116 -15.36 -2.03 2.54
C ILE A 116 -15.89 -2.36 3.94
N ASP A 117 -15.42 -3.45 4.54
CA ASP A 117 -15.84 -3.90 5.86
C ASP A 117 -15.55 -2.85 6.95
N GLN A 118 -14.40 -2.16 6.86
CA GLN A 118 -14.05 -1.04 7.73
C GLN A 118 -14.98 0.16 7.54
N LEU A 119 -15.34 0.51 6.30
CA LEU A 119 -16.22 1.65 6.00
C LEU A 119 -17.65 1.41 6.51
N ILE A 120 -18.15 0.18 6.41
CA ILE A 120 -19.50 -0.18 6.85
C ILE A 120 -19.57 -0.53 8.35
N GLY A 121 -18.44 -0.54 9.07
CA GLY A 121 -18.37 -0.87 10.49
C GLY A 121 -18.66 -2.34 10.82
N MET A 122 -18.66 -3.22 9.83
CA MET A 122 -18.85 -4.66 10.06
C MET A 122 -17.51 -5.29 10.45
N GLN A 123 -17.39 -5.64 11.73
CA GLN A 123 -16.25 -6.42 12.22
C GLN A 123 -16.34 -7.83 11.66
N TRP A 124 -15.45 -8.14 10.73
CA TRP A 124 -15.42 -9.44 10.06
C TRP A 124 -15.12 -10.56 11.06
N LEU A 125 -16.09 -11.44 11.28
CA LEU A 125 -15.81 -12.77 11.82
C LEU A 125 -14.99 -13.55 10.77
N PRO A 126 -13.90 -14.24 11.15
CA PRO A 126 -13.00 -14.88 10.19
C PRO A 126 -13.75 -15.87 9.29
N VAL A 127 -13.63 -15.73 7.97
CA VAL A 127 -14.20 -16.61 6.91
C VAL A 127 -13.70 -18.06 6.92
N ARG A 128 -12.97 -18.46 7.97
CA ARG A 128 -12.56 -19.84 8.14
C ARG A 128 -13.73 -20.80 8.36
N ASP A 129 -14.89 -20.30 8.77
CA ASP A 129 -16.08 -21.12 9.03
C ASP A 129 -17.10 -21.17 7.87
N ALA A 130 -16.95 -20.33 6.84
CA ALA A 130 -17.88 -20.32 5.70
C ALA A 130 -17.53 -21.34 4.60
N VAL A 131 -16.30 -21.83 4.58
CA VAL A 131 -15.88 -22.88 3.62
C VAL A 131 -16.25 -24.28 4.12
N ASN A 132 -16.44 -24.47 5.44
CA ASN A 132 -16.79 -25.76 6.03
C ASN A 132 -18.31 -26.02 6.15
N SER A 133 -19.16 -25.09 5.72
CA SER A 133 -20.63 -25.25 5.79
C SER A 133 -21.29 -25.60 4.45
N CYS A 134 -20.51 -25.70 3.36
CA CYS A 134 -21.01 -26.15 2.06
C CYS A 134 -20.82 -27.65 1.81
N ASP A 135 -20.14 -28.36 2.70
CA ASP A 135 -20.05 -29.81 2.69
C ASP A 135 -20.71 -30.37 3.96
N VAL A 136 -21.54 -31.40 3.75
CA VAL A 136 -22.32 -32.15 4.74
C VAL A 136 -23.69 -31.57 5.08
N GLN A 137 -24.67 -31.85 4.22
CA GLN A 137 -25.86 -32.57 4.68
C GLN A 137 -26.13 -33.75 3.72
N PRO A 138 -26.39 -34.97 4.25
CA PRO A 138 -26.82 -36.12 3.44
C PRO A 138 -28.24 -35.95 2.89
#